data_AF-A0AAU5FKU5-F1
#
_entry.id   AF-A0AAU5FKU5-F1
#
_cell.length_a   1.000
_cell.length_b   1.000
_cell.length_c   1.000
_cell.angle_alpha   90.00
_cell.angle_beta   90.00
_cell.angle_gamma   90.00
#
_symmetry.space_group_name_H-M   'P 1'
#
loop_
_entity.id
_entity.type
_entity.pdbx_description
1 polymer ?
#
loop_
_entity_poly.entity_id
_entity_poly.type
_entity_poly.pdbx_seq_one_letter_code
_entity_poly.pdbx_strand_id
1 'polypeptide(L)'
;MAPALESRLVTHQQRFEPVEVTLPWLDPEEPDLARDARRKVTVRLLVCTTRHGAINRTTWNTKTWKPALAGAGVIPPLPKQEPGAMPSRVWEPSREHGFHVLRHTYASVMLEAGESIVSLANWLGHSDLAFTLRTYAHFMPQAGARGLSAIESWFSGLDRG
;
A
#
# COMPACT_ATOMS: atom_id res chain seq x y z
N MET A 1 -9.85 12.18 10.09
CA MET A 1 -9.20 11.78 8.82
C MET A 1 -8.83 13.06 8.08
N ALA A 2 -7.77 13.08 7.25
CA ALA A 2 -7.44 14.28 6.48
C ALA A 2 -8.61 14.62 5.52
N PRO A 3 -9.12 15.88 5.47
CA PRO A 3 -10.33 16.22 4.68
C PRO A 3 -10.21 15.88 3.19
N ALA A 4 -9.02 16.02 2.61
CA ALA A 4 -8.75 15.65 1.22
C ALA A 4 -8.89 14.14 0.98
N LEU A 5 -8.46 13.30 1.92
CA LEU A 5 -8.57 11.85 1.81
C LEU A 5 -10.04 11.41 1.91
N GLU A 6 -10.77 11.99 2.86
CA GLU A 6 -12.21 11.74 3.01
C GLU A 6 -12.98 12.11 1.74
N SER A 7 -12.72 13.29 1.19
CA SER A 7 -13.31 13.75 -0.08
C SER A 7 -13.04 12.77 -1.23
N ARG A 8 -11.81 12.23 -1.32
CA ARG A 8 -11.46 11.23 -2.33
C ARG A 8 -12.19 9.91 -2.13
N LEU A 9 -12.35 9.44 -0.89
CA LEU A 9 -13.11 8.23 -0.58
C LEU A 9 -14.60 8.40 -0.93
N VAL A 10 -15.20 9.54 -0.58
CA VAL A 10 -16.60 9.84 -0.93
C VAL A 10 -16.78 9.90 -2.44
N THR A 11 -15.89 10.60 -3.16
CA THR A 11 -15.93 10.68 -4.64
C THR A 11 -15.82 9.29 -5.27
N HIS A 12 -14.95 8.44 -4.72
CA HIS A 12 -14.80 7.07 -5.19
C HIS A 12 -16.09 6.26 -4.98
N GLN A 13 -16.70 6.34 -3.79
CA GLN A 13 -17.96 5.63 -3.49
C GLN A 13 -19.13 6.10 -4.36
N GLN A 14 -19.19 7.39 -4.70
CA GLN A 14 -20.21 7.93 -5.59
C GLN A 14 -20.06 7.41 -7.02
N ARG A 15 -18.81 7.20 -7.48
CA ARG A 15 -18.53 6.68 -8.81
C ARG A 15 -18.61 5.16 -8.90
N PHE A 16 -18.27 4.48 -7.81
CA PHE A 16 -18.19 3.04 -7.70
C PHE A 16 -18.92 2.63 -6.42
N GLU A 17 -20.18 2.24 -6.57
CA GLU A 17 -21.03 1.86 -5.46
C GLU A 17 -20.38 0.73 -4.63
N PRO A 18 -20.23 0.89 -3.30
CA PRO A 18 -19.70 -0.15 -2.46
C PRO A 18 -20.57 -1.40 -2.49
N VAL A 19 -19.95 -2.57 -2.64
CA VAL A 19 -20.66 -3.84 -2.80
C VAL A 19 -20.57 -4.65 -1.52
N GLU A 20 -21.71 -5.16 -1.05
CA GLU A 20 -21.74 -6.14 0.03
C GLU A 20 -21.27 -7.51 -0.45
N VAL A 21 -20.27 -8.05 0.25
CA VAL A 21 -19.79 -9.41 0.02
C VAL A 21 -19.66 -10.14 1.35
N THR A 22 -19.99 -11.43 1.33
CA THR A 22 -19.74 -12.33 2.45
C THR A 22 -18.52 -13.20 2.15
N LEU A 23 -17.49 -13.12 2.99
CA LEU A 23 -16.26 -13.89 2.82
C LEU A 23 -15.94 -14.68 4.09
N PRO A 24 -15.32 -15.86 3.97
CA PRO A 24 -14.74 -16.56 5.11
C PRO A 24 -13.54 -15.75 5.62
N TRP A 25 -13.71 -15.14 6.79
CA TRP A 25 -12.73 -14.26 7.40
C TRP A 25 -11.57 -15.07 7.98
N LEU A 26 -10.34 -14.70 7.63
CA LEU A 26 -9.16 -15.27 8.26
C LEU A 26 -8.94 -14.55 9.59
N ASP A 27 -9.21 -15.24 10.70
CA ASP A 27 -8.96 -14.70 12.03
C ASP A 27 -7.47 -14.85 12.37
N PRO A 28 -6.77 -13.75 12.73
CA PRO A 28 -5.38 -13.85 13.18
C PRO A 28 -5.19 -14.70 14.44
N GLU A 29 -6.22 -14.84 15.28
CA GLU A 29 -6.17 -15.70 16.48
C GLU A 29 -6.33 -17.19 16.13
N GLU A 30 -6.89 -17.50 14.95
CA GLU A 30 -7.14 -18.86 14.47
C GLU A 30 -6.64 -19.04 13.01
N PRO A 31 -5.34 -18.85 12.74
CA PRO A 31 -4.81 -18.74 11.38
C PRO A 31 -4.92 -20.03 10.56
N ASP A 32 -4.92 -21.18 11.25
CA ASP A 32 -4.87 -22.51 10.64
C ASP A 32 -6.26 -23.09 10.36
N LEU A 33 -7.35 -22.38 10.71
CA LEU A 33 -8.70 -22.84 10.42
C LEU A 33 -8.92 -23.01 8.91
N ALA A 34 -9.49 -24.17 8.54
CA ALA A 34 -9.91 -24.47 7.18
C ALA A 34 -10.93 -23.42 6.68
N ARG A 35 -10.86 -23.08 5.39
CA ARG A 35 -11.60 -21.95 4.81
C ARG A 35 -13.12 -22.06 4.99
N ASP A 36 -13.64 -23.28 4.95
CA ASP A 36 -15.05 -23.62 5.14
C ASP A 36 -15.50 -23.53 6.61
N ALA A 37 -14.59 -23.76 7.56
CA ALA A 37 -14.84 -23.63 9.00
C ALA A 37 -14.74 -22.17 9.51
N ARG A 38 -14.17 -21.25 8.71
CA ARG A 38 -14.00 -19.84 9.10
C ARG A 38 -15.32 -19.11 9.24
N ARG A 39 -15.38 -18.19 10.22
CA ARG A 39 -16.49 -17.24 10.38
C ARG A 39 -16.72 -16.48 9.08
N LYS A 40 -17.97 -16.50 8.60
CA LYS A 40 -18.39 -15.67 7.46
C LYS A 40 -18.67 -14.25 7.94
N VAL A 41 -18.04 -13.27 7.31
CA VAL A 41 -18.23 -11.85 7.63
C VAL A 41 -18.71 -11.15 6.38
N THR A 42 -19.79 -10.37 6.53
CA THR A 42 -20.31 -9.50 5.46
C THR A 42 -19.70 -8.11 5.62
N VAL A 43 -19.08 -7.62 4.55
CA VAL A 43 -18.44 -6.30 4.51
C VAL A 43 -18.82 -5.57 3.22
N ARG A 44 -18.81 -4.23 3.27
CA ARG A 44 -18.92 -3.38 2.08
C ARG A 44 -17.54 -3.14 1.49
N LEU A 45 -17.28 -3.69 0.31
CA LEU A 45 -16.03 -3.46 -0.41
C LEU A 45 -16.06 -2.10 -1.10
N LEU A 46 -15.11 -1.23 -0.74
CA LEU A 46 -14.87 0.03 -1.45
C LEU A 46 -14.20 -0.19 -2.82
N VAL A 47 -13.44 -1.27 -2.96
CA VAL A 47 -12.76 -1.63 -4.21
C VAL A 47 -13.10 -3.08 -4.52
N CYS A 48 -13.72 -3.30 -5.68
CA CYS A 48 -14.13 -4.61 -6.14
C CYS A 48 -13.68 -4.85 -7.59
N THR A 49 -13.83 -6.08 -8.06
CA THR A 49 -13.67 -6.42 -9.47
C THR A 49 -14.83 -5.87 -10.31
N THR A 50 -14.72 -5.88 -11.63
CA THR A 50 -15.83 -5.52 -12.54
C THR A 50 -17.05 -6.44 -12.42
N ARG A 51 -16.92 -7.56 -11.71
CA ARG A 51 -18.01 -8.48 -11.38
C ARG A 51 -18.52 -8.29 -9.95
N HIS A 52 -18.21 -7.16 -9.32
CA HIS A 52 -18.66 -6.81 -7.97
C HIS A 52 -18.22 -7.81 -6.88
N GLY A 53 -17.10 -8.50 -7.10
CA GLY A 53 -16.52 -9.46 -6.16
C GLY A 53 -15.19 -9.03 -5.57
N ALA A 54 -14.73 -9.75 -4.55
CA ALA A 54 -13.43 -9.54 -3.91
C ALA A 54 -12.27 -9.68 -4.90
N ILE A 55 -11.24 -8.85 -4.74
CA ILE A 55 -10.07 -8.85 -5.60
C ILE A 55 -9.16 -10.03 -5.24
N ASN A 56 -8.88 -10.88 -6.22
CA ASN A 56 -7.82 -11.87 -6.11
C ASN A 56 -6.46 -11.26 -6.49
N ARG A 57 -5.45 -11.41 -5.63
CA ARG A 57 -4.12 -10.81 -5.84
C ARG A 57 -3.49 -11.20 -7.19
N THR A 58 -3.60 -12.47 -7.60
CA THR A 58 -2.92 -13.01 -8.78
C THR A 58 -3.61 -12.53 -10.05
N THR A 59 -4.94 -12.60 -10.07
CA THR A 59 -5.74 -12.08 -11.18
C THR A 59 -5.52 -10.59 -11.36
N TRP A 60 -5.58 -9.83 -10.27
CA TRP A 60 -5.39 -8.38 -10.31
C TRP A 60 -3.98 -7.98 -10.76
N ASN A 61 -2.94 -8.67 -10.25
CA ASN A 61 -1.57 -8.41 -10.67
C ASN A 61 -1.38 -8.64 -12.18
N THR A 62 -1.92 -9.73 -12.72
CA THR A 62 -1.74 -10.11 -14.12
C THR A 62 -2.65 -9.37 -15.10
N LYS A 63 -3.86 -8.99 -14.68
CA LYS A 63 -4.90 -8.41 -15.55
C LYS A 63 -5.09 -6.91 -15.39
N THR A 64 -4.57 -6.31 -14.33
CA THR A 64 -4.76 -4.88 -14.05
C THR A 64 -3.42 -4.20 -13.80
N TRP A 65 -2.64 -4.68 -12.84
CA TRP A 65 -1.39 -4.02 -12.45
C TRP A 65 -0.32 -4.03 -13.54
N LYS A 66 0.05 -5.21 -14.04
CA LYS A 66 1.07 -5.34 -15.10
C LYS A 66 0.70 -4.58 -16.39
N PRO A 67 -0.54 -4.67 -16.91
CA PRO A 67 -0.98 -3.81 -18.01
C PRO A 67 -0.83 -2.32 -17.73
N ALA A 68 -1.17 -1.87 -16.51
CA ALA A 68 -1.04 -0.46 -16.14
C ALA A 68 0.43 -0.02 -16.11
N LEU A 69 1.33 -0.85 -15.56
CA LEU A 69 2.77 -0.58 -15.59
C LEU A 69 3.33 -0.49 -17.01
N ALA A 70 2.91 -1.41 -17.89
CA ALA A 70 3.33 -1.40 -19.29
C ALA A 70 2.79 -0.16 -20.02
N GLY A 71 1.53 0.19 -19.79
CA GLY A 71 0.91 1.41 -20.33
C GLY A 71 1.59 2.70 -19.83
N ALA A 72 2.13 2.67 -18.61
CA ALA A 72 2.93 3.75 -18.04
C ALA A 72 4.42 3.72 -18.45
N GLY A 73 4.86 2.72 -19.23
CA GLY A 73 6.25 2.58 -19.66
C GLY A 73 7.23 2.12 -18.57
N VAL A 74 6.73 1.65 -17.42
CA VAL A 74 7.57 1.16 -16.31
C VAL A 74 8.16 -0.21 -16.61
N ILE A 75 7.43 -1.04 -17.36
CA ILE A 75 7.87 -2.37 -17.79
C ILE A 75 7.60 -2.54 -19.29
N PRO A 76 8.28 -3.47 -19.97
CA PRO A 76 7.96 -3.80 -21.35
C PRO A 76 6.51 -4.31 -21.50
N PRO A 77 5.84 -3.99 -22.62
CA PRO A 77 4.54 -4.58 -22.94
C PRO A 77 4.68 -6.07 -23.21
N LEU A 78 3.57 -6.80 -23.14
CA LEU A 78 3.56 -8.20 -23.61
C LEU A 78 4.03 -8.26 -25.07
N PRO A 79 4.79 -9.32 -25.44
CA PRO A 79 5.26 -9.48 -26.81
C PRO A 79 4.08 -9.45 -27.78
N LYS A 80 4.28 -8.76 -28.91
CA LYS A 80 3.28 -8.67 -29.98
C LYS A 80 2.96 -10.08 -30.47
N GLN A 81 1.68 -10.33 -30.73
CA GLN A 81 1.23 -11.61 -31.21
C GLN A 81 1.72 -11.84 -32.64
N GLU A 82 2.36 -12.97 -32.87
CA GLU A 82 2.51 -13.55 -34.20
C GLU A 82 1.11 -13.97 -34.70
N PRO A 83 0.77 -13.75 -35.98
CA PRO A 83 -0.50 -14.19 -36.55
C PRO A 83 -0.70 -15.71 -36.33
N GLY A 84 -1.82 -16.08 -35.69
CA GLY A 84 -2.15 -17.49 -35.40
C GLY A 84 -1.58 -18.05 -34.09
N ALA A 85 -0.75 -17.30 -33.37
CA ALA A 85 -0.22 -17.74 -32.08
C ALA A 85 -1.22 -17.51 -30.93
N MET A 86 -1.20 -18.43 -29.95
CA MET A 86 -1.96 -18.27 -28.71
C MET A 86 -1.48 -17.05 -27.92
N PRO A 87 -2.39 -16.26 -27.30
CA PRO A 87 -2.00 -15.08 -26.56
C PRO A 87 -1.11 -15.43 -25.36
N SER A 88 0.13 -14.93 -25.35
CA SER A 88 0.98 -15.00 -24.16
C SER A 88 0.37 -14.15 -23.05
N ARG A 89 0.27 -14.74 -21.85
CA ARG A 89 -0.11 -14.04 -20.61
C ARG A 89 1.05 -13.97 -19.62
N VAL A 90 2.24 -14.33 -20.11
CA VAL A 90 3.46 -14.37 -19.31
C VAL A 90 4.14 -13.02 -19.44
N TRP A 91 4.11 -12.29 -18.33
CA TRP A 91 4.86 -11.05 -18.17
C TRP A 91 6.30 -11.36 -17.82
N GLU A 92 7.23 -10.53 -18.27
CA GLU A 92 8.60 -10.58 -17.77
C GLU A 92 8.59 -10.41 -16.23
N PRO A 93 9.50 -11.14 -15.52
CA PRO A 93 9.68 -10.94 -14.10
C PRO A 93 10.04 -9.48 -13.82
N SER A 94 9.24 -8.81 -12.98
CA SER A 94 9.54 -7.47 -12.49
C SER A 94 9.01 -7.32 -11.08
N ARG A 95 9.71 -7.99 -10.15
CA ARG A 95 9.29 -8.10 -8.74
C ARG A 95 9.46 -6.76 -8.03
N GLU A 96 10.47 -6.00 -8.42
CA GLU A 96 10.77 -4.64 -8.00
C GLU A 96 9.65 -3.65 -8.33
N HIS A 97 8.85 -3.94 -9.35
CA HIS A 97 7.66 -3.15 -9.72
C HIS A 97 6.36 -3.79 -9.23
N GLY A 98 6.41 -4.74 -8.29
CA GLY A 98 5.22 -5.32 -7.68
C GLY A 98 4.39 -4.28 -6.93
N PHE A 99 3.12 -4.59 -6.66
CA PHE A 99 2.20 -3.65 -6.01
C PHE A 99 2.68 -3.12 -4.65
N HIS A 100 3.54 -3.89 -3.97
CA HIS A 100 4.15 -3.48 -2.71
C HIS A 100 4.96 -2.19 -2.81
N VAL A 101 5.38 -1.79 -4.02
CA VAL A 101 6.05 -0.50 -4.25
C VAL A 101 5.22 0.68 -3.78
N LEU A 102 3.88 0.62 -3.85
CA LEU A 102 3.02 1.70 -3.37
C LEU A 102 3.10 1.87 -1.85
N ARG A 103 3.31 0.77 -1.13
CA ARG A 103 3.54 0.81 0.32
C ARG A 103 4.89 1.46 0.64
N HIS A 104 5.91 1.17 -0.17
CA HIS A 104 7.19 1.87 -0.06
C HIS A 104 7.02 3.37 -0.34
N THR A 105 6.30 3.76 -1.39
CA THR A 105 6.01 5.16 -1.70
C THR A 105 5.31 5.88 -0.55
N TYR A 106 4.28 5.28 0.04
CA TYR A 106 3.60 5.83 1.22
C TYR A 106 4.56 6.06 2.39
N ALA A 107 5.39 5.06 2.70
CA ALA A 107 6.38 5.14 3.77
C ALA A 107 7.41 6.25 3.53
N SER A 108 7.95 6.33 2.30
CA SER A 108 8.91 7.38 1.91
C SER A 108 8.31 8.78 2.06
N VAL A 109 7.10 9.00 1.55
CA VAL A 109 6.42 10.31 1.65
C VAL A 109 6.19 10.72 3.11
N MET A 110 5.77 9.78 3.96
CA MET A 110 5.54 10.08 5.38
C MET A 110 6.84 10.42 6.13
N LEU A 111 7.92 9.69 5.88
CA LEU A 111 9.21 9.94 6.54
C LEU A 111 9.87 11.22 6.04
N GLU A 112 9.74 11.53 4.74
CA GLU A 112 10.21 12.79 4.17
C GLU A 112 9.46 13.99 4.77
N ALA A 113 8.15 13.86 4.98
CA ALA A 113 7.34 14.85 5.71
C ALA A 113 7.67 14.93 7.21
N GLY A 114 8.50 14.01 7.71
CA GLY A 114 9.05 14.03 9.04
C GLY A 114 8.23 13.29 10.10
N GLU A 115 7.30 12.45 9.69
CA GLU A 115 6.53 11.57 10.59
C GLU A 115 7.45 10.66 11.42
N SER A 116 6.96 10.25 12.58
CA SER A 116 7.68 9.31 13.44
C SER A 116 7.75 7.93 12.80
N ILE A 117 8.94 7.33 12.84
CA ILE A 117 9.14 5.95 12.36
C ILE A 117 8.31 4.93 13.16
N VAL A 118 8.02 5.23 14.44
CA VAL A 118 7.16 4.39 15.30
C VAL A 118 5.72 4.46 14.84
N SER A 119 5.19 5.68 14.61
CA SER A 119 3.83 5.88 14.07
C SER A 119 3.68 5.15 12.73
N LEU A 120 4.66 5.33 11.84
CA LEU A 120 4.67 4.69 10.54
C LEU A 120 4.70 3.16 10.65
N ALA A 121 5.56 2.59 11.49
CA ALA A 121 5.64 1.14 11.71
C ALA A 121 4.29 0.57 12.18
N ASN A 122 3.61 1.28 13.10
CA ASN A 122 2.28 0.90 13.58
C ASN A 122 1.23 0.95 12.47
N TRP A 123 1.17 2.02 11.67
CA TRP A 123 0.21 2.13 10.56
C TRP A 123 0.46 1.11 9.46
N LEU A 124 1.73 0.76 9.23
CA LEU A 124 2.11 -0.31 8.32
C LEU A 124 1.79 -1.70 8.92
N GLY A 125 1.68 -1.83 10.24
CA GLY A 125 1.47 -3.11 10.92
C GLY A 125 2.74 -3.94 11.00
N HIS A 126 3.90 -3.29 11.14
CA HIS A 126 5.16 -3.99 11.40
C HIS A 126 5.30 -4.28 12.89
N SER A 127 5.40 -5.55 13.25
CA SER A 127 5.67 -5.99 14.61
C SER A 127 7.13 -5.73 15.04
N ASP A 128 8.06 -5.67 14.09
CA ASP A 128 9.47 -5.32 14.30
C ASP A 128 9.76 -3.89 13.80
N LEU A 129 10.05 -2.99 14.73
CA LEU A 129 10.45 -1.61 14.39
C LEU A 129 11.80 -1.56 13.68
N ALA A 130 12.72 -2.47 14.00
CA ALA A 130 14.05 -2.52 13.39
C ALA A 130 13.95 -2.88 11.90
N PHE A 131 12.95 -3.67 11.50
CA PHE A 131 12.62 -3.90 10.09
C PHE A 131 12.31 -2.58 9.37
N THR A 132 11.40 -1.78 9.93
CA THR A 132 11.02 -0.47 9.36
C THR A 132 12.23 0.46 9.22
N LEU A 133 13.07 0.52 10.26
CA LEU A 133 14.28 1.34 10.25
C LEU A 133 15.26 0.90 9.15
N ARG A 134 15.57 -0.40 9.08
CA ARG A 134 16.46 -0.92 8.03
C ARG A 134 15.93 -0.65 6.63
N THR A 135 14.61 -0.72 6.43
CA THR A 135 13.99 -0.51 5.12
C THR A 135 13.97 0.96 4.71
N TYR A 136 13.74 1.90 5.64
CA TYR A 136 13.43 3.29 5.28
C TYR A 136 14.34 4.38 5.83
N ALA A 137 15.37 4.04 6.62
CA ALA A 137 16.26 5.04 7.24
C ALA A 137 16.87 6.04 6.24
N HIS A 138 17.10 5.63 4.98
CA HIS A 138 17.65 6.50 3.94
C HIS A 138 16.70 7.63 3.49
N PHE A 139 15.39 7.53 3.77
CA PHE A 139 14.41 8.61 3.55
C PHE A 139 14.32 9.59 4.72
N MET A 140 15.22 9.49 5.70
CA MET A 140 15.31 10.41 6.84
C MET A 140 16.55 11.34 6.78
N PRO A 141 16.91 11.95 5.63
CA PRO A 141 18.16 12.70 5.50
C PRO A 141 18.25 13.94 6.39
N GLN A 142 17.13 14.41 6.96
CA GLN A 142 17.08 15.55 7.89
C GLN A 142 16.84 15.15 9.36
N ALA A 143 16.94 13.87 9.73
CA ALA A 143 16.65 13.42 11.09
C ALA A 143 17.56 14.00 12.20
N GLY A 144 18.67 14.66 11.85
CA GLY A 144 19.52 15.39 12.80
C GLY A 144 19.22 16.89 12.92
N ALA A 145 18.84 17.55 11.81
CA ALA A 145 18.66 19.00 11.78
C ALA A 145 17.50 19.46 12.67
N ARG A 146 16.38 18.71 12.67
CA ARG A 146 15.26 18.96 13.59
C ARG A 146 15.65 18.82 15.06
N GLY A 147 16.48 17.84 15.38
CA GLY A 147 16.99 17.64 16.74
C GLY A 147 17.86 18.82 17.19
N LEU A 148 18.76 19.28 16.32
CA LEU A 148 19.58 20.45 16.58
C LEU A 148 18.75 21.73 16.77
N SER A 149 17.76 21.99 15.91
CA SER A 149 16.86 23.14 16.06
C SER A 149 16.04 23.09 17.35
N ALA A 150 15.64 21.90 17.80
CA ALA A 150 14.90 21.73 19.06
C ALA A 150 15.79 22.05 20.27
N ILE A 151 17.05 21.58 20.26
CA ILE A 151 18.04 21.88 21.29
C ILE A 151 18.35 23.38 21.32
N GLU A 152 18.57 24.00 20.15
CA GLU A 152 18.80 25.44 20.01
C GLU A 152 17.66 26.28 20.59
N SER A 153 16.41 25.90 20.26
CA SER A 153 15.22 26.58 20.77
C SER A 153 15.08 26.45 22.28
N TRP A 154 15.45 25.29 22.84
CA TRP A 154 15.40 25.04 24.27
C TRP A 154 16.43 25.88 25.02
N PHE A 155 17.69 25.89 24.58
CA PHE A 155 18.75 26.71 25.20
C PHE A 155 18.45 28.20 25.09
N SER A 156 18.01 28.67 23.91
CA SER A 156 17.59 30.07 23.71
C SER A 156 16.41 30.49 24.61
N GLY A 157 15.60 29.53 25.06
CA GLY A 157 14.49 29.77 25.99
C GLY A 157 14.93 29.89 27.44
N LEU A 158 16.01 29.20 27.83
CA LEU A 158 16.58 29.26 29.18
C LEU A 158 17.29 30.61 29.43
N ASP A 159 17.90 31.20 28.40
CA ASP A 159 18.61 32.48 28.50
C ASP A 159 17.68 33.71 28.57
N ARG A 160 16.37 33.51 28.38
CA ARG A 160 15.34 34.57 28.43
C ARG A 160 14.51 34.56 29.73
N GLY A 161 14.90 33.75 30.72
CA GLY A 161 14.25 33.60 32.03
C GLY A 161 15.01 34.27 33.17
#